data_AF-A0A833G0C5-F1
#
_entry.id   AF-A0A833G0C5-F1
#
_cell.length_a   1.000
_cell.length_b   1.000
_cell.length_c   1.000
_cell.angle_alpha   90.00
_cell.angle_beta   90.00
_cell.angle_gamma   90.00
#
_symmetry.space_group_name_H-M   'P 1'
#
loop_
_entity.id
_entity.type
_entity.pdbx_description
1 polymer ?
#
loop_
_entity_poly.entity_id
_entity_poly.type
_entity_poly.pdbx_seq_one_letter_code
_entity_poly.pdbx_strand_id
1 'polypeptide(L)'
;VEPPLRAHGPKLCDLNITLIATVAERIKIGGGNHIRSSDIAEKSAGRRDRLVDICKAVGADTYLSPAGAAGYLGAEDGEAQFAAHGMSLLYQRYEHPTYPQINGAFLSHMCVLDLIANVGVAAAGGVIRSGIRPSSAAQLETREAV
;
A
#
# COMPACT_ATOMS: atom_id res chain seq x y z
N VAL A 1 26.76 -5.69 3.45
CA VAL A 1 25.66 -5.75 2.45
C VAL A 1 25.82 -4.56 1.52
N GLU A 2 25.81 -4.75 0.20
CA GLU A 2 25.87 -3.62 -0.73
C GLU A 2 24.67 -2.67 -0.55
N PRO A 3 24.84 -1.35 -0.80
CA PRO A 3 23.72 -0.43 -0.77
C PRO A 3 22.63 -0.82 -1.80
N PRO A 4 21.33 -0.75 -1.44
CA PRO A 4 20.21 -1.03 -2.37
C PRO A 4 20.26 -0.27 -3.68
N LEU A 5 20.91 0.91 -3.69
CA LEU A 5 21.12 1.74 -4.87
C LEU A 5 22.08 1.10 -5.90
N ARG A 6 22.91 0.13 -5.49
CA ARG A 6 23.86 -0.59 -6.35
C ARG A 6 23.46 -2.06 -6.57
N ALA A 7 22.64 -2.62 -5.69
CA ALA A 7 22.22 -4.01 -5.72
C ALA A 7 20.83 -4.19 -6.37
N HIS A 8 20.69 -3.85 -7.66
CA HIS A 8 19.42 -4.01 -8.38
C HIS A 8 19.61 -4.57 -9.81
N GLY A 9 18.53 -5.14 -10.36
CA GLY A 9 18.50 -5.59 -11.76
C GLY A 9 18.56 -4.42 -12.77
N PRO A 10 18.72 -4.70 -14.08
CA PRO A 10 18.96 -3.66 -15.08
C PRO A 10 17.75 -2.76 -15.35
N LYS A 11 16.55 -3.11 -14.86
CA LYS A 11 15.32 -2.35 -15.10
C LYS A 11 15.06 -1.36 -13.96
N LEU A 12 14.46 -0.21 -14.30
CA LEU A 12 14.02 0.77 -13.31
C LEU A 12 13.05 0.17 -12.27
N CYS A 13 12.20 -0.77 -12.67
CA CYS A 13 11.31 -1.45 -11.74
C CYS A 13 12.06 -2.31 -10.71
N ASP A 14 13.18 -2.92 -11.10
CA ASP A 14 13.99 -3.71 -10.17
C ASP A 14 14.62 -2.80 -9.11
N LEU A 15 15.14 -1.64 -9.51
CA LEU A 15 15.61 -0.61 -8.56
C LEU A 15 14.50 -0.19 -7.60
N ASN A 16 13.33 0.19 -8.12
CA ASN A 16 12.22 0.65 -7.29
C ASN A 16 11.74 -0.43 -6.30
N ILE A 17 11.60 -1.68 -6.75
CA ILE A 17 11.20 -2.80 -5.90
C ILE A 17 12.25 -3.03 -4.81
N THR A 18 13.54 -3.06 -5.17
CA THR A 18 14.62 -3.23 -4.20
C THR A 18 14.65 -2.12 -3.16
N LEU A 19 14.47 -0.86 -3.56
CA LEU A 19 14.44 0.28 -2.63
C LEU A 19 13.25 0.17 -1.67
N ILE A 20 12.04 -0.06 -2.19
CA ILE A 20 10.81 -0.17 -1.39
C ILE A 20 10.94 -1.32 -0.40
N ALA A 21 11.32 -2.51 -0.88
CA ALA A 21 11.46 -3.70 -0.03
C ALA A 21 12.52 -3.51 1.05
N THR A 22 13.68 -2.93 0.72
CA THR A 22 14.74 -2.70 1.70
C THR A 22 14.33 -1.69 2.76
N VAL A 23 13.69 -0.58 2.37
CA VAL A 23 13.21 0.42 3.33
C VAL A 23 12.14 -0.21 4.24
N ALA A 24 11.20 -0.94 3.64
CA ALA A 24 10.14 -1.63 4.37
C ALA A 24 10.71 -2.60 5.42
N GLU A 25 11.65 -3.45 5.03
CA GLU A 25 12.36 -4.37 5.92
C GLU A 25 13.06 -3.63 7.07
N ARG A 26 13.82 -2.57 6.77
CA ARG A 26 14.58 -1.81 7.77
C ARG A 26 13.70 -1.13 8.81
N ILE A 27 12.57 -0.58 8.40
CA ILE A 27 11.58 0.02 9.31
C ILE A 27 10.56 -1.01 9.80
N LYS A 28 10.80 -2.30 9.50
CA LYS A 28 10.01 -3.46 9.93
C LYS A 28 8.55 -3.40 9.51
N ILE A 29 8.22 -2.79 8.37
CA ILE A 29 6.88 -2.84 7.76
C ILE A 29 6.91 -3.83 6.58
N GLY A 30 5.78 -4.41 6.20
CA GLY A 30 5.74 -5.32 5.05
C GLY A 30 6.34 -6.70 5.31
N GLY A 31 6.16 -7.26 6.50
CA GLY A 31 6.52 -8.66 6.81
C GLY A 31 5.65 -9.72 6.12
N GLY A 32 4.94 -9.36 5.06
CA GLY A 32 4.12 -10.25 4.25
C GLY A 32 4.87 -10.73 3.00
N ASN A 33 4.23 -11.61 2.24
CA ASN A 33 4.77 -12.08 0.97
C ASN A 33 4.67 -10.98 -0.10
N HIS A 34 5.77 -10.74 -0.82
CA HIS A 34 5.80 -9.84 -1.97
C HIS A 34 5.80 -10.67 -3.26
N ILE A 35 4.84 -10.42 -4.14
CA ILE A 35 4.69 -11.12 -5.41
C ILE A 35 4.52 -10.06 -6.51
N ARG A 36 5.20 -10.22 -7.66
CA ARG A 36 4.99 -9.32 -8.79
C ARG A 36 3.76 -9.80 -9.57
N SER A 37 2.91 -8.86 -9.98
CA SER A 37 1.78 -9.19 -10.87
C SER A 37 2.23 -9.85 -12.18
N SER A 38 3.44 -9.56 -12.66
CA SER A 38 4.05 -10.20 -13.83
C SER A 38 4.32 -11.70 -13.64
N ASP A 39 4.48 -12.16 -12.40
CA ASP A 39 4.85 -13.54 -12.08
C ASP A 39 3.61 -14.43 -11.96
N ILE A 40 2.42 -13.83 -11.94
CA ILE A 40 1.12 -14.51 -11.95
C ILE A 40 0.70 -14.71 -13.41
N ALA A 41 0.57 -15.95 -13.87
CA ALA A 41 0.07 -16.26 -15.20
C ALA A 41 -1.44 -15.96 -15.33
N GLU A 42 -1.95 -15.92 -16.57
CA GLU A 42 -3.40 -15.96 -16.86
C GLU A 42 -4.27 -14.98 -16.05
N LYS A 43 -4.21 -13.71 -16.44
CA LYS A 43 -5.04 -12.66 -15.83
C LYS A 43 -5.95 -12.04 -16.87
N SER A 44 -7.16 -11.74 -16.47
CA SER A 44 -8.14 -11.03 -17.29
C SER A 44 -7.62 -9.66 -17.76
N ALA A 45 -8.10 -9.21 -18.92
CA ALA A 45 -7.79 -7.88 -19.45
C ALA A 45 -8.51 -6.78 -18.66
N GLY A 46 -9.71 -7.07 -18.15
CA GLY A 46 -10.49 -6.17 -17.31
C GLY A 46 -9.77 -5.81 -16.02
N ARG A 47 -9.77 -4.52 -15.65
CA ARG A 47 -9.04 -4.02 -14.47
C ARG A 47 -9.48 -4.69 -13.17
N ARG A 48 -10.79 -4.93 -12.98
CA ARG A 48 -11.36 -5.53 -11.77
C ARG A 48 -11.18 -7.06 -11.75
N ASP A 49 -11.53 -7.74 -12.85
CA ASP A 49 -11.31 -9.18 -13.00
C ASP A 49 -9.84 -9.55 -12.79
N ARG A 50 -8.92 -8.74 -13.29
CA ARG A 50 -7.48 -8.91 -13.04
C ARG A 50 -7.12 -8.91 -11.56
N LEU A 51 -7.74 -8.06 -10.75
CA LEU A 51 -7.49 -8.01 -9.30
C LEU A 51 -8.03 -9.27 -8.61
N VAL A 52 -9.21 -9.73 -9.03
CA VAL A 52 -9.79 -11.01 -8.57
C VAL A 52 -8.86 -12.17 -8.92
N ASP A 53 -8.37 -12.25 -10.16
CA ASP A 53 -7.46 -13.31 -10.60
C ASP A 53 -6.16 -13.33 -9.79
N ILE A 54 -5.59 -12.15 -9.51
CA ILE A 54 -4.41 -12.02 -8.65
C ILE A 54 -4.70 -12.54 -7.24
N CYS A 55 -5.83 -12.18 -6.64
CA CYS A 55 -6.18 -12.63 -5.30
C CYS A 55 -6.40 -14.14 -5.24
N LYS A 56 -7.09 -14.72 -6.23
CA LYS A 56 -7.26 -16.18 -6.36
C LYS A 56 -5.92 -16.89 -6.46
N ALA A 57 -4.99 -16.37 -7.27
CA ALA A 57 -3.67 -16.96 -7.46
C ALA A 57 -2.85 -17.02 -6.16
N VAL A 58 -3.11 -16.14 -5.19
CA VAL A 58 -2.44 -16.12 -3.88
C VAL A 58 -3.30 -16.69 -2.74
N GLY A 59 -4.50 -17.19 -3.05
CA GLY A 59 -5.44 -17.74 -2.06
C GLY A 59 -6.03 -16.69 -1.10
N ALA A 60 -6.10 -15.42 -1.52
CA ALA A 60 -6.70 -14.35 -0.71
C ALA A 60 -8.22 -14.34 -0.81
N ASP A 61 -8.88 -14.14 0.33
CA ASP A 61 -10.34 -13.94 0.44
C ASP A 61 -10.74 -12.45 0.42
N THR A 62 -9.77 -11.55 0.52
CA THR A 62 -10.00 -10.12 0.71
C THR A 62 -9.01 -9.30 -0.10
N TYR A 63 -9.53 -8.35 -0.89
CA TYR A 63 -8.73 -7.33 -1.55
C TYR A 63 -8.81 -6.01 -0.75
N LEU A 64 -7.66 -5.56 -0.23
CA LEU A 64 -7.55 -4.26 0.45
C LEU A 64 -7.08 -3.18 -0.53
N SER A 65 -8.00 -2.30 -0.90
CA SER A 65 -7.76 -1.19 -1.82
C SER A 65 -7.39 0.10 -1.09
N PRO A 66 -6.54 0.98 -1.65
CA PRO A 66 -6.43 2.36 -1.15
C PRO A 66 -7.75 3.13 -1.29
N ALA A 67 -7.99 4.09 -0.39
CA ALA A 67 -9.23 4.88 -0.38
C ALA A 67 -9.50 5.63 -1.70
N GLY A 68 -8.45 6.15 -2.35
CA GLY A 68 -8.57 6.89 -3.62
C GLY A 68 -9.05 6.04 -4.80
N ALA A 69 -9.02 4.71 -4.68
CA ALA A 69 -9.51 3.79 -5.70
C ALA A 69 -11.00 3.47 -5.58
N ALA A 70 -11.67 3.90 -4.49
CA ALA A 70 -13.09 3.63 -4.26
C ALA A 70 -13.98 4.13 -5.39
N GLY A 71 -13.69 5.30 -5.96
CA GLY A 71 -14.49 5.88 -7.04
C GLY A 71 -14.53 5.03 -8.31
N TYR A 72 -13.48 4.24 -8.62
CA TYR A 72 -13.49 3.37 -9.80
C TYR A 72 -13.77 1.90 -9.48
N LEU A 73 -13.42 1.43 -8.27
CA LEU A 73 -13.69 0.05 -7.85
C LEU A 73 -15.12 -0.13 -7.36
N GLY A 74 -15.71 0.89 -6.72
CA GLY A 74 -17.10 0.87 -6.29
C GLY A 74 -18.09 1.28 -7.39
N ALA A 75 -17.63 1.95 -8.44
CA ALA A 75 -18.46 2.20 -9.62
C ALA A 75 -18.84 0.89 -10.32
N GLU A 76 -20.03 0.84 -10.92
CA GLU A 76 -20.53 -0.32 -11.68
C GLU A 76 -20.50 -1.64 -10.86
N ASP A 77 -20.98 -1.59 -9.61
CA ASP A 77 -21.16 -2.75 -8.73
C ASP A 77 -19.91 -3.60 -8.47
N GLY A 78 -18.72 -2.98 -8.34
CA GLY A 78 -17.51 -3.76 -8.11
C GLY A 78 -17.50 -4.56 -6.80
N GLU A 79 -18.18 -4.13 -5.75
CA GLU A 79 -18.39 -4.98 -4.55
C GLU A 79 -19.10 -6.30 -4.90
N ALA A 80 -20.13 -6.24 -5.76
CA ALA A 80 -20.85 -7.43 -6.21
C ALA A 80 -19.96 -8.35 -7.05
N GLN A 81 -19.04 -7.79 -7.85
CA GLN A 81 -18.08 -8.59 -8.63
C GLN A 81 -17.09 -9.35 -7.75
N PHE A 82 -16.55 -8.73 -6.70
CA PHE A 82 -15.71 -9.44 -5.71
C PHE A 82 -16.54 -10.50 -4.97
N ALA A 83 -17.76 -10.16 -4.54
CA ALA A 83 -18.66 -11.07 -3.84
C ALA A 83 -19.05 -12.30 -4.69
N ALA A 84 -19.24 -12.14 -6.01
CA ALA A 84 -19.51 -13.24 -6.95
C ALA A 84 -18.37 -14.27 -7.01
N HIS A 85 -17.17 -13.91 -6.55
CA HIS A 85 -16.03 -14.79 -6.43
C HIS A 85 -15.71 -15.19 -4.98
N GLY A 86 -16.64 -14.95 -4.05
CA GLY A 86 -16.46 -15.27 -2.63
C GLY A 86 -15.41 -14.38 -1.94
N MET A 87 -15.17 -13.18 -2.46
CA MET A 87 -14.16 -12.27 -1.95
C MET A 87 -14.77 -10.99 -1.36
N SER A 88 -14.07 -10.44 -0.36
CA SER A 88 -14.38 -9.13 0.23
C SER A 88 -13.56 -8.02 -0.42
N LEU A 89 -14.19 -6.87 -0.67
CA LEU A 89 -13.51 -5.63 -1.03
C LEU A 89 -13.49 -4.72 0.20
N LEU A 90 -12.30 -4.35 0.66
CA LEU A 90 -12.11 -3.39 1.76
C LEU A 90 -11.30 -2.20 1.30
N TYR A 91 -11.55 -1.04 1.92
CA TYR A 91 -10.77 0.17 1.69
C TYR A 91 -9.91 0.50 2.90
N GLN A 92 -8.61 0.71 2.64
CA GLN A 92 -7.65 1.16 3.60
C GLN A 92 -8.05 2.53 4.13
N ARG A 93 -8.08 2.66 5.46
CA ARG A 93 -8.18 3.95 6.14
C ARG A 93 -6.86 4.27 6.80
N TYR A 94 -6.29 5.41 6.43
CA TYR A 94 -5.00 5.87 6.93
C TYR A 94 -5.10 7.36 7.25
N GLU A 95 -4.87 7.70 8.51
CA GLU A 95 -4.74 9.08 8.95
C GLU A 95 -3.26 9.37 9.11
N HIS A 96 -2.75 10.34 8.35
CA HIS A 96 -1.31 10.60 8.32
C HIS A 96 -0.82 10.99 9.73
N PRO A 97 0.13 10.24 10.32
CA PRO A 97 0.62 10.54 11.66
C PRO A 97 1.45 11.83 11.64
N THR A 98 1.42 12.57 12.75
CA THR A 98 2.37 13.66 12.97
C THR A 98 3.63 13.10 13.62
N TYR A 99 4.76 13.72 13.31
CA TYR A 99 6.06 13.39 13.91
C TYR A 99 6.92 14.65 13.99
N PRO A 100 7.93 14.69 14.87
CA PRO A 100 8.84 15.81 14.95
C PRO A 100 9.50 16.04 13.58
N GLN A 101 9.51 17.27 13.09
CA GLN A 101 10.32 17.67 11.95
C GLN A 101 11.29 18.77 12.40
N ILE A 102 12.58 18.59 12.14
CA ILE A 102 13.62 19.47 12.67
C ILE A 102 13.64 20.87 12.02
N ASN A 103 13.02 21.03 10.86
CA ASN A 103 13.09 22.23 10.03
C ASN A 103 11.77 23.03 10.01
N GLY A 104 11.24 23.36 11.19
CA GLY A 104 10.08 24.27 11.33
C GLY A 104 8.75 23.56 11.55
N ALA A 105 7.68 24.10 10.97
CA ALA A 105 6.33 23.57 11.13
C ALA A 105 6.18 22.21 10.44
N PHE A 106 5.33 21.36 10.99
CA PHE A 106 5.06 20.04 10.42
C PHE A 106 4.46 20.14 9.01
N LEU A 107 5.10 19.48 8.06
CA LEU A 107 4.64 19.25 6.70
C LEU A 107 4.17 17.81 6.57
N SER A 108 2.88 17.64 6.33
CA SER A 108 2.24 16.33 6.15
C SER A 108 2.58 15.71 4.79
N HIS A 109 2.46 14.38 4.67
CA HIS A 109 2.63 13.62 3.42
C HIS A 109 4.01 13.69 2.77
N MET A 110 5.06 13.90 3.56
CA MET A 110 6.45 13.79 3.10
C MET A 110 6.85 12.33 2.84
N CYS A 111 7.95 12.12 2.11
CA CYS A 111 8.43 10.77 1.80
C CYS A 111 8.99 10.06 3.05
N VAL A 112 9.12 8.73 2.97
CA VAL A 112 9.66 7.89 4.06
C VAL A 112 11.07 8.30 4.51
N LEU A 113 11.87 8.92 3.63
CA LEU A 113 13.20 9.41 3.97
C LEU A 113 13.14 10.61 4.93
N ASP A 114 12.15 11.49 4.79
CA ASP A 114 11.93 12.60 5.72
C ASP A 114 11.61 12.05 7.11
N LEU A 115 10.66 11.12 7.19
CA LEU A 115 10.35 10.44 8.45
C LEU A 115 11.59 9.81 9.08
N ILE A 116 12.35 9.00 8.32
CA ILE A 116 13.56 8.33 8.82
C ILE A 116 14.61 9.35 9.29
N ALA A 117 14.81 10.44 8.56
CA ALA A 117 15.78 11.47 8.93
C ALA A 117 15.41 12.16 10.25
N ASN A 118 14.11 12.32 10.52
CA ASN A 118 13.63 13.02 11.71
C ASN A 118 13.45 12.13 12.95
N VAL A 119 12.98 10.89 12.79
CA VAL A 119 12.68 10.00 13.94
C VAL A 119 13.61 8.79 14.04
N GLY A 120 14.44 8.54 13.03
CA GLY A 120 15.30 7.38 12.95
C GLY A 120 14.60 6.11 12.45
N VAL A 121 15.39 5.21 11.85
CA VAL A 121 14.92 3.94 11.25
C VAL A 121 14.13 3.08 12.25
N ALA A 122 14.57 3.01 13.50
CA ALA A 122 13.97 2.17 14.53
C ALA A 122 12.55 2.61 14.90
N ALA A 123 12.26 3.92 14.91
CA ALA A 123 10.96 4.46 15.30
C ALA A 123 10.00 4.63 14.11
N ALA A 124 10.53 4.81 12.89
CA ALA A 124 9.74 5.11 11.70
C ALA A 124 8.59 4.11 11.46
N GLY A 125 8.83 2.82 11.65
CA GLY A 125 7.80 1.79 11.50
C GLY A 125 6.67 1.89 12.52
N GLY A 126 6.95 2.38 13.73
CA GLY A 126 5.94 2.64 14.75
C GLY A 126 5.07 3.84 14.39
N VAL A 127 5.70 4.93 13.92
CA VAL A 127 5.00 6.13 13.44
C VAL A 127 4.08 5.80 12.27
N ILE A 128 4.54 5.06 11.26
CA ILE A 128 3.68 4.67 10.13
C ILE A 128 2.46 3.88 10.63
N ARG A 129 2.65 2.93 11.55
CA ARG A 129 1.54 2.12 12.06
C ARG A 129 0.53 2.92 12.87
N SER A 130 0.93 4.01 13.53
CA SER A 130 -0.02 4.83 14.30
C SER A 130 -1.03 5.55 13.42
N GLY A 131 -0.80 5.62 12.11
CA GLY A 131 -1.77 6.13 11.14
C GLY A 131 -2.82 5.12 10.67
N ILE A 132 -2.65 3.83 10.97
CA ILE A 132 -3.59 2.79 10.53
C ILE A 132 -4.93 2.96 11.28
N ARG A 133 -6.04 2.89 10.53
CA ARG A 133 -7.41 2.85 11.06
C ARG A 133 -8.12 1.59 10.57
N PRO A 134 -9.17 1.11 11.25
CA PRO A 134 -9.95 -0.02 10.78
C PRO A 134 -10.49 0.22 9.36
N SER A 135 -10.16 -0.69 8.44
CA SER A 135 -10.66 -0.68 7.06
C SER A 135 -12.18 -0.91 7.01
N SER A 136 -12.86 -0.41 5.98
CA SER A 136 -14.31 -0.56 5.81
C SER A 136 -14.69 -0.99 4.39
N ALA A 137 -15.85 -1.64 4.24
CA ALA A 137 -16.39 -2.02 2.94
C ALA A 137 -16.87 -0.82 2.10
N ALA A 138 -17.33 0.26 2.76
CA ALA A 138 -17.83 1.47 2.11
C ALA A 138 -17.04 2.72 2.50
N GLN A 139 -17.04 3.74 1.62
CA GLN A 139 -16.56 5.09 1.91
C GLN A 139 -17.35 5.66 3.09
N LEU A 140 -16.68 5.94 4.21
CA LEU A 140 -17.19 6.93 5.14
C LEU A 140 -17.10 8.29 4.45
N GLU A 141 -18.24 8.88 4.12
CA GLU A 141 -18.34 10.28 3.73
C GLU A 141 -17.74 11.14 4.84
N THR A 142 -16.53 11.68 4.65
CA THR A 142 -16.13 12.93 5.27
C THR A 142 -14.96 13.54 4.50
N ARG A 143 -15.26 14.37 3.50
CA ARG A 143 -14.36 15.46 3.12
C ARG A 143 -14.66 16.61 4.08
N GLU A 144 -14.00 16.66 5.23
CA GLU A 144 -13.75 17.97 5.82
C GLU A 144 -12.58 18.58 5.06
N ALA A 145 -12.89 19.65 4.34
CA ALA A 145 -11.92 20.50 3.71
C ALA A 145 -11.04 21.11 4.81
N VAL A 146 -9.73 20.96 4.66
CA VAL A 146 -8.73 21.86 5.25
C VAL A 146 -8.23 22.75 4.13
#